data_AF-A0A9X7P571-F1
#
_entry.id   AF-A0A9X7P571-F1
#
_cell.length_a   1.000
_cell.length_b   1.000
_cell.length_c   1.000
_cell.angle_alpha   90.00
_cell.angle_beta   90.00
_cell.angle_gamma   90.00
#
_symmetry.space_group_name_H-M   'P 1'
#
loop_
_entity.id
_entity.type
_entity.pdbx_description
1 polymer ?
#
loop_
_entity_poly.entity_id
_entity_poly.type
_entity_poly.pdbx_seq_one_letter_code
_entity_poly.pdbx_strand_id
1 'polypeptide(L)'
;MNPANDWLYPYLHRAENTMVTLAAVCSHPTPLQERALNQAARELLLAQSSDWPFILTSQTTAAYARRRLEDHLGNFFKICRDYQNNNLDEDFLCALEDKDNLFPRLDFRLYRPQGRGLSVNYPPGRERPVILMLSWEFPPHHVGGLGIHVRDLAGALAQMGVKVHILTRVPGREAFTTVQEGVYIHYLPTYQQPEVEIDFLSWVLQFNLALADYGEPP
;
A
#
# COMPACT_ATOMS: atom_id res chain seq x y z
N MET A 1 -10.83 9.55 12.14
CA MET A 1 -9.72 10.36 12.70
C MET A 1 -9.73 10.18 14.21
N ASN A 2 -8.62 9.76 14.78
CA ASN A 2 -8.48 9.49 16.22
C ASN A 2 -7.39 10.45 16.74
N PRO A 3 -7.67 11.30 17.75
CA PRO A 3 -6.72 12.31 18.24
C PRO A 3 -5.38 11.74 18.74
N ALA A 4 -5.29 10.44 19.01
CA ALA A 4 -4.04 9.79 19.40
C ALA A 4 -2.98 9.71 18.27
N ASN A 5 -3.40 9.79 17.00
CA ASN A 5 -2.54 9.56 15.83
C ASN A 5 -2.50 10.76 14.85
N ASP A 6 -3.22 11.85 15.12
CA ASP A 6 -3.30 12.99 14.20
C ASP A 6 -1.95 13.69 13.99
N TRP A 7 -1.03 13.60 14.96
CA TRP A 7 0.32 14.14 14.85
C TRP A 7 1.16 13.46 13.75
N LEU A 8 0.79 12.26 13.31
CA LEU A 8 1.55 11.44 12.37
C LEU A 8 1.41 11.90 10.92
N TYR A 9 0.18 12.20 10.49
CA TYR A 9 -0.13 12.53 9.11
C TYR A 9 0.71 13.69 8.53
N PRO A 10 0.98 14.78 9.27
CA PRO A 10 1.88 15.84 8.78
C PRO A 10 3.28 15.32 8.42
N TYR A 11 3.83 14.38 9.19
CA TYR A 11 5.16 13.82 8.92
C TYR A 11 5.14 12.88 7.73
N LEU A 12 4.12 12.03 7.61
CA LEU A 12 3.94 11.14 6.45
C LEU A 12 3.78 11.96 5.15
N HIS A 13 2.90 12.97 5.15
CA HIS A 13 2.73 13.85 3.99
C HIS A 13 4.01 14.63 3.65
N ARG A 14 4.75 15.06 4.66
CA ARG A 14 6.06 15.68 4.42
C ARG A 14 7.04 14.68 3.81
N ALA A 15 7.07 13.44 4.28
CA ALA A 15 7.95 12.40 3.77
C ALA A 15 7.61 12.04 2.31
N GLU A 16 6.32 11.85 2.01
CA GLU A 16 5.79 11.66 0.64
C GLU A 16 6.26 12.77 -0.31
N ASN A 17 5.97 14.03 0.04
CA ASN A 17 6.35 15.17 -0.79
C ASN A 17 7.87 15.30 -0.96
N THR A 18 8.64 14.97 0.09
CA THR A 18 10.10 14.93 0.01
C THR A 18 10.57 13.88 -0.97
N MET A 19 10.02 12.67 -0.89
CA MET A 19 10.39 11.55 -1.78
C MET A 19 10.06 11.86 -3.24
N VAL A 20 8.88 12.39 -3.52
CA VAL A 20 8.45 12.81 -4.86
C VAL A 20 9.38 13.89 -5.42
N THR A 21 9.74 14.88 -4.60
CA THR A 21 10.64 15.97 -5.01
C THR A 21 12.04 15.44 -5.33
N LEU A 22 12.61 14.61 -4.45
CA LEU A 22 13.93 14.02 -4.65
C LEU A 22 13.96 13.13 -5.90
N ALA A 23 12.93 12.30 -6.09
CA ALA A 23 12.81 11.44 -7.26
C ALA A 23 12.69 12.26 -8.56
N ALA A 24 11.97 13.38 -8.53
CA ALA A 24 11.81 14.27 -9.69
C ALA A 24 13.12 14.94 -10.10
N VAL A 25 13.87 15.47 -9.14
CA VAL A 25 15.12 16.22 -9.36
C VAL A 25 16.30 15.30 -9.66
N CYS A 26 16.34 14.11 -9.05
CA CYS A 26 17.42 13.15 -9.26
C CYS A 26 17.36 12.54 -10.67
N SER A 27 18.31 12.92 -11.52
CA SER A 27 18.37 12.48 -12.92
C SER A 27 19.46 11.43 -13.17
N HIS A 28 20.64 11.63 -12.58
CA HIS A 28 21.81 10.77 -12.75
C HIS A 28 22.51 10.55 -11.39
N PRO A 29 21.95 9.69 -10.51
CA PRO A 29 22.57 9.40 -9.22
C PRO A 29 23.87 8.60 -9.40
N THR A 30 24.82 8.79 -8.48
CA THR A 30 25.91 7.82 -8.29
C THR A 30 25.37 6.51 -7.71
N PRO A 31 26.11 5.38 -7.77
CA PRO A 31 25.64 4.11 -7.20
C PRO A 31 25.25 4.21 -5.71
N LEU A 32 26.00 4.98 -4.92
CA LEU A 32 25.70 5.20 -3.50
C LEU A 32 24.43 6.03 -3.30
N GLN A 33 24.24 7.07 -4.12
CA GLN A 33 23.03 7.89 -4.10
C GLN A 33 21.79 7.09 -4.51
N GLU A 34 21.90 6.21 -5.50
CA GLU A 34 20.80 5.34 -5.93
C GLU A 34 20.42 4.35 -4.83
N ARG A 35 21.40 3.71 -4.17
CA ARG A 35 21.16 2.86 -2.99
C ARG A 35 20.46 3.62 -1.87
N ALA A 36 20.95 4.81 -1.54
CA ALA A 36 20.38 5.65 -0.50
C ALA A 36 18.92 6.02 -0.81
N LEU A 37 18.62 6.48 -2.03
CA LEU A 37 17.25 6.84 -2.42
C LEU A 37 16.31 5.62 -2.47
N ASN A 38 16.81 4.45 -2.87
CA ASN A 38 16.05 3.21 -2.81
C ASN A 38 15.75 2.80 -1.37
N GLN A 39 16.72 2.90 -0.46
CA GLN A 39 16.48 2.63 0.96
C GLN A 39 15.51 3.64 1.58
N ALA A 40 15.64 4.93 1.26
CA ALA A 40 14.67 5.94 1.69
C ALA A 40 13.25 5.60 1.22
N ALA A 41 13.08 5.14 -0.03
CA ALA A 41 11.79 4.68 -0.52
C ALA A 41 11.25 3.48 0.28
N ARG A 42 12.10 2.53 0.71
CA ARG A 42 11.69 1.42 1.58
C ARG A 42 11.26 1.89 2.96
N GLU A 43 12.04 2.77 3.60
CA GLU A 43 11.69 3.36 4.90
C GLU A 43 10.34 4.09 4.84
N LEU A 44 10.09 4.84 3.75
CA LEU A 44 8.81 5.51 3.54
C LEU A 44 7.65 4.51 3.42
N LEU A 45 7.80 3.46 2.61
CA LEU A 45 6.78 2.41 2.48
C LEU A 45 6.49 1.72 3.81
N LEU A 46 7.53 1.41 4.59
CA LEU A 46 7.39 0.81 5.91
C LEU A 46 6.68 1.75 6.89
N ALA A 47 7.01 3.05 6.86
CA ALA A 47 6.33 4.06 7.67
C ALA A 47 4.85 4.25 7.29
N GLN A 48 4.50 4.07 6.01
CA GLN A 48 3.14 4.18 5.49
C GLN A 48 2.29 2.92 5.69
N SER A 49 2.85 1.83 6.24
CA SER A 49 2.06 0.61 6.47
C SER A 49 0.82 0.90 7.33
N SER A 50 -0.34 0.43 6.87
CA SER A 50 -1.62 0.53 7.57
C SER A 50 -1.70 -0.33 8.85
N ASP A 51 -0.69 -1.16 9.11
CA ASP A 51 -0.61 -1.96 10.33
C ASP A 51 -0.43 -1.07 11.58
N TRP A 52 0.21 0.10 11.46
CA TRP A 52 0.49 0.94 12.63
C TRP A 52 -0.76 1.53 13.27
N PRO A 53 -1.70 2.17 12.53
CA PRO A 53 -2.96 2.64 13.10
C PRO A 53 -3.80 1.50 13.69
N PHE A 54 -3.80 0.32 13.07
CA PHE A 54 -4.53 -0.85 13.56
C PHE A 54 -3.94 -1.37 14.90
N ILE A 55 -2.61 -1.51 14.97
CA ILE A 55 -1.90 -1.92 16.19
C ILE A 55 -2.02 -0.86 17.29
N LEU A 56 -2.03 0.44 16.97
CA LEU A 56 -2.21 1.53 17.94
C LEU A 56 -3.58 1.51 18.63
N THR A 57 -4.61 0.92 18.00
CA THR A 57 -5.94 0.74 18.63
C THR A 57 -6.01 -0.46 19.56
N SER A 58 -5.12 -1.45 19.38
CA SER A 58 -4.97 -2.60 20.26
C SER A 58 -3.97 -2.25 21.38
N GLN A 59 -4.49 -2.00 22.58
CA GLN A 59 -3.76 -1.43 23.73
C GLN A 59 -2.49 -2.22 24.18
N THR A 60 -2.23 -3.41 23.64
CA THR A 60 -1.12 -4.28 24.03
C THR A 60 0.20 -4.02 23.29
N THR A 61 0.22 -3.36 22.12
CA THR A 61 1.46 -3.11 21.34
C THR A 61 1.56 -1.71 20.71
N ALA A 62 0.73 -0.76 21.14
CA ALA A 62 0.73 0.61 20.65
C ALA A 62 2.10 1.33 20.75
N ALA A 63 2.81 1.16 21.86
CA ALA A 63 4.13 1.75 22.05
C ALA A 63 5.19 1.20 21.06
N TYR A 64 5.07 -0.08 20.71
CA TYR A 64 5.95 -0.72 19.74
C TYR A 64 5.68 -0.20 18.33
N ALA A 65 4.41 -0.13 17.93
CA ALA A 65 4.01 0.44 16.64
C ALA A 65 4.47 1.88 16.49
N ARG A 66 4.29 2.71 17.52
CA ARG A 66 4.77 4.10 17.52
C ARG A 66 6.27 4.17 17.32
N ARG A 67 7.05 3.43 18.13
CA ARG A 67 8.52 3.45 18.04
C ARG A 67 9.00 3.04 16.65
N ARG A 68 8.41 2.00 16.08
CA ARG A 68 8.83 1.49 14.77
C ARG A 68 8.56 2.47 13.64
N LEU A 69 7.41 3.14 13.70
CA LEU A 69 7.07 4.21 12.78
C LEU A 69 8.00 5.42 12.94
N GLU A 70 8.33 5.82 14.16
CA GLU A 70 9.29 6.90 14.44
C GLU A 70 10.68 6.56 13.92
N ASP A 71 11.12 5.30 14.09
CA ASP A 71 12.39 4.80 13.58
C ASP A 71 12.43 4.89 12.04
N HIS A 72 11.42 4.41 11.33
CA HIS A 72 11.37 4.47 9.86
C HIS A 72 11.33 5.91 9.33
N LEU A 73 10.52 6.79 9.93
CA LEU A 73 10.52 8.20 9.56
C LEU A 73 11.85 8.89 9.86
N GLY A 74 12.45 8.58 11.01
CA GLY A 74 13.77 9.09 11.40
C GLY A 74 14.86 8.69 10.41
N ASN A 75 14.89 7.41 10.03
CA ASN A 75 15.80 6.87 9.02
C ASN A 75 15.59 7.55 7.67
N PHE A 76 14.34 7.64 7.20
CA PHE A 76 13.98 8.33 5.97
C PHE A 76 14.54 9.76 5.92
N PHE A 77 14.22 10.57 6.93
CA PHE A 77 14.65 11.97 6.96
C PHE A 77 16.16 12.13 7.14
N LYS A 78 16.84 11.18 7.82
CA LYS A 78 18.30 11.16 7.89
C LYS A 78 18.90 10.91 6.51
N ILE A 79 18.45 9.86 5.80
CA ILE A 79 18.95 9.55 4.45
C ILE A 79 18.74 10.73 3.50
N CYS A 80 17.54 11.32 3.48
CA CYS A 80 17.25 12.47 2.62
C CYS A 80 18.15 13.67 2.92
N ARG A 81 18.42 13.94 4.20
CA ARG A 81 19.31 15.03 4.63
C ARG A 81 20.76 14.77 4.21
N ASP A 82 21.24 13.56 4.45
CA ASP A 82 22.61 13.13 4.12
C ASP A 82 22.83 13.16 2.60
N TYR A 83 21.81 12.75 1.82
CA TYR A 83 21.78 12.88 0.37
C TYR A 83 21.89 14.35 -0.09
N GLN A 84 21.05 15.23 0.48
CA GLN A 84 21.04 16.67 0.12
C GLN A 84 22.35 17.38 0.48
N ASN A 85 22.98 16.98 1.58
CA ASN A 85 24.26 17.53 2.03
C ASN A 85 25.48 16.88 1.37
N ASN A 86 25.26 15.88 0.50
CA ASN A 86 26.31 15.08 -0.14
C ASN A 86 27.28 14.44 0.88
N ASN A 87 26.73 13.99 2.01
CA ASN A 87 27.43 13.34 3.12
C ASN A 87 26.74 12.02 3.48
N LEU A 88 26.61 11.14 2.49
CA LEU A 88 26.00 9.83 2.69
C LEU A 88 26.90 8.94 3.54
N ASP A 89 26.34 8.46 4.65
CA ASP A 89 26.97 7.50 5.55
C ASP A 89 26.71 6.08 5.03
N GLU A 90 27.73 5.47 4.42
CA GLU A 90 27.63 4.15 3.81
C GLU A 90 27.47 3.03 4.85
N ASP A 91 28.09 3.15 6.02
CA ASP A 91 27.98 2.16 7.08
C ASP A 91 26.56 2.13 7.66
N PHE A 92 25.98 3.32 7.89
CA PHE A 92 24.58 3.46 8.27
C PHE A 92 23.63 2.89 7.21
N LEU A 93 23.91 3.15 5.93
CA LEU A 93 23.09 2.66 4.83
C LEU A 93 23.12 1.13 4.73
N CYS A 94 24.30 0.50 4.81
CA CYS A 94 24.44 -0.95 4.81
C CYS A 94 23.67 -1.60 5.98
N ALA A 95 23.79 -1.03 7.18
CA ALA A 95 23.07 -1.54 8.35
C ALA A 95 21.54 -1.46 8.19
N LEU A 96 21.03 -0.41 7.53
CA LEU A 96 19.61 -0.30 7.20
C LEU A 96 19.19 -1.26 6.08
N GLU A 97 20.00 -1.40 5.04
CA GLU A 97 19.73 -2.34 3.94
C GLU A 97 19.66 -3.79 4.44
N ASP A 98 20.46 -4.17 5.42
CA ASP A 98 20.41 -5.50 6.05
C ASP A 98 19.17 -5.68 6.93
N LYS A 99 18.76 -4.63 7.65
CA LYS A 99 17.64 -4.66 8.60
C LYS A 99 16.28 -4.57 7.89
N ASP A 100 16.15 -3.67 6.93
CA ASP A 100 14.88 -3.19 6.37
C ASP A 100 14.86 -3.40 4.84
N ASN A 101 15.10 -4.65 4.40
CA ASN A 101 15.21 -5.06 2.99
C ASN A 101 13.87 -5.45 2.33
N LEU A 102 12.75 -4.92 2.80
CA LEU A 102 11.46 -5.21 2.19
C LEU A 102 11.45 -4.60 0.77
N PHE A 103 11.36 -5.45 -0.26
CA PHE A 103 11.52 -5.10 -1.67
C PHE A 103 12.96 -4.71 -2.08
N PRO A 104 13.88 -5.68 -2.22
CA PRO A 104 15.27 -5.43 -2.60
C PRO A 104 15.42 -4.72 -3.95
N ARG A 105 14.41 -4.84 -4.82
CA ARG A 105 14.39 -4.25 -6.17
C ARG A 105 13.54 -2.99 -6.28
N LEU A 106 13.12 -2.40 -5.16
CA LEU A 106 12.40 -1.12 -5.18
C LEU A 106 13.26 -0.05 -5.87
N ASP A 107 12.67 0.65 -6.84
CA ASP A 107 13.29 1.77 -7.53
C ASP A 107 12.61 3.08 -7.09
N PHE A 108 13.39 3.98 -6.51
CA PHE A 108 12.93 5.30 -6.07
C PHE A 108 12.29 6.12 -7.19
N ARG A 109 12.64 5.85 -8.46
CA ARG A 109 12.11 6.55 -9.64
C ARG A 109 10.61 6.32 -9.83
N LEU A 110 10.01 5.34 -9.16
CA LEU A 110 8.56 5.14 -9.12
C LEU A 110 7.82 6.35 -8.52
N TYR A 111 8.49 7.15 -7.69
CA TYR A 111 7.91 8.35 -7.08
C TYR A 111 7.98 9.60 -7.98
N ARG A 112 8.46 9.49 -9.24
CA ARG A 112 8.50 10.63 -10.16
C ARG A 112 7.08 11.05 -10.55
N PRO A 113 6.71 12.35 -10.47
CA PRO A 113 5.36 12.83 -10.80
C PRO A 113 4.95 12.55 -12.25
N GLN A 114 5.93 12.47 -13.15
CA GLN A 114 5.74 12.19 -14.58
C GLN A 114 5.92 10.71 -14.89
N GLY A 115 5.70 9.83 -13.90
CA GLY A 115 5.96 8.40 -14.00
C GLY A 115 5.63 7.89 -15.40
N ARG A 116 6.63 7.33 -16.10
CA ARG A 116 6.33 6.33 -17.12
C ARG A 116 5.47 5.32 -16.38
N GLY A 117 4.15 5.41 -16.54
CA GLY A 117 3.23 4.41 -16.00
C GLY A 117 3.83 3.07 -16.34
N LEU A 118 3.85 2.13 -15.38
CA LEU A 118 4.49 0.82 -15.50
C LEU A 118 4.36 0.34 -16.94
N SER A 119 5.45 0.46 -17.72
CA SER A 119 5.43 -0.04 -19.08
C SER A 119 5.61 -1.52 -18.90
N VAL A 120 4.48 -2.20 -18.70
CA VAL A 120 4.49 -3.64 -18.55
C VAL A 120 4.78 -4.18 -19.94
N ASN A 121 6.07 -4.33 -20.24
CA ASN A 121 6.55 -4.96 -21.45
C ASN A 121 6.20 -6.44 -21.35
N TYR A 122 5.02 -6.79 -21.84
CA TYR A 122 4.65 -8.19 -21.99
C TYR A 122 5.49 -8.80 -23.10
N PRO A 123 6.23 -9.89 -22.83
CA PRO A 123 6.88 -10.62 -23.90
C PRO A 123 5.82 -11.00 -24.95
N PRO A 124 6.09 -10.80 -26.24
CA PRO A 124 5.12 -11.09 -27.29
C PRO A 124 4.70 -12.56 -27.22
N GLY A 125 3.38 -12.82 -27.23
CA GLY A 125 2.80 -14.16 -27.16
C GLY A 125 2.28 -14.60 -25.78
N ARG A 126 2.42 -13.78 -24.74
CA ARG A 126 1.80 -14.06 -23.42
C ARG A 126 0.50 -13.25 -23.28
N GLU A 127 -0.59 -13.89 -22.86
CA GLU A 127 -1.81 -13.18 -22.51
C GLU A 127 -1.52 -12.10 -21.45
N ARG A 128 -2.16 -10.94 -21.57
CA ARG A 128 -2.02 -9.88 -20.57
C ARG A 128 -2.48 -10.43 -19.22
N PRO A 129 -1.73 -10.19 -18.13
CA PRO A 129 -2.04 -10.70 -16.81
C PRO A 129 -3.38 -10.15 -16.37
N VAL A 130 -4.08 -11.01 -15.66
CA VAL A 130 -5.26 -10.64 -14.91
C VAL A 130 -4.78 -10.25 -13.52
N ILE A 131 -5.09 -9.02 -13.10
CA ILE A 131 -4.83 -8.58 -11.73
C ILE A 131 -6.08 -8.87 -10.91
N LEU A 132 -5.93 -9.64 -9.84
CA LEU A 132 -6.96 -9.84 -8.84
C LEU A 132 -6.60 -9.02 -7.59
N MET A 133 -7.48 -8.10 -7.20
CA MET A 133 -7.37 -7.33 -5.97
C MET A 133 -8.36 -7.86 -4.94
N LEU A 134 -7.87 -8.18 -3.75
CA LEU A 134 -8.69 -8.51 -2.60
C LEU A 134 -8.85 -7.25 -1.77
N SER A 135 -10.06 -6.70 -1.69
CA SER A 135 -10.31 -5.48 -0.93
C SER A 135 -11.58 -5.57 -0.10
N TRP A 136 -11.41 -5.40 1.21
CA TRP A 136 -12.49 -5.38 2.19
C TRP A 136 -13.35 -4.11 2.08
N GLU A 137 -12.83 -3.08 1.42
CA GLU A 137 -13.51 -1.80 1.18
C GLU A 137 -13.46 -1.43 -0.30
N PHE A 138 -14.62 -1.12 -0.86
CA PHE A 138 -14.73 -0.61 -2.23
C PHE A 138 -15.99 0.26 -2.32
N PRO A 139 -15.94 1.43 -3.00
CA PRO A 139 -17.11 2.29 -3.15
C PRO A 139 -18.33 1.53 -3.71
N PRO A 140 -19.54 1.78 -3.20
CA PRO A 140 -19.90 2.88 -2.29
C PRO A 140 -19.66 2.60 -0.79
N HIS A 141 -19.32 1.37 -0.40
CA HIS A 141 -19.19 0.98 1.01
C HIS A 141 -17.74 0.87 1.44
N HIS A 142 -17.22 1.96 2.01
CA HIS A 142 -15.89 2.03 2.61
C HIS A 142 -16.02 2.45 4.08
N VAL A 143 -15.20 1.86 4.95
CA VAL A 143 -15.12 2.19 6.38
C VAL A 143 -14.05 3.28 6.59
N GLY A 144 -13.16 3.51 5.61
CA GLY A 144 -12.16 4.59 5.57
C GLY A 144 -11.74 5.00 4.15
N GLY A 145 -10.64 5.75 4.02
CA GLY A 145 -10.19 6.30 2.73
C GLY A 145 -9.56 5.30 1.76
N LEU A 146 -9.24 4.08 2.21
CA LEU A 146 -8.51 3.09 1.41
C LEU A 146 -9.31 2.54 0.22
N GLY A 147 -10.63 2.37 0.36
CA GLY A 147 -11.47 1.89 -0.74
C GLY A 147 -11.44 2.80 -1.97
N ILE A 148 -11.24 4.11 -1.75
CA ILE A 148 -11.09 5.10 -2.83
C ILE A 148 -9.79 4.86 -3.60
N HIS A 149 -8.68 4.60 -2.91
CA HIS A 149 -7.41 4.30 -3.56
C HIS A 149 -7.44 2.99 -4.35
N VAL A 150 -8.15 1.96 -3.86
CA VAL A 150 -8.37 0.72 -4.60
C VAL A 150 -9.15 0.98 -5.89
N ARG A 151 -10.22 1.79 -5.84
CA ARG A 151 -10.98 2.22 -7.03
C ARG A 151 -10.07 2.95 -8.03
N ASP A 152 -9.33 3.95 -7.57
CA ASP A 152 -8.52 4.79 -8.46
C ASP A 152 -7.38 3.98 -9.11
N LEU A 153 -6.73 3.09 -8.35
CA LEU A 153 -5.70 2.20 -8.88
C LEU A 153 -6.28 1.20 -9.89
N ALA A 154 -7.40 0.54 -9.56
CA ALA A 154 -8.04 -0.41 -10.45
C ALA A 154 -8.50 0.24 -11.75
N GLY A 155 -9.10 1.43 -11.66
CA GLY A 155 -9.52 2.22 -12.82
C GLY A 155 -8.33 2.61 -13.70
N ALA A 156 -7.23 3.10 -13.10
CA ALA A 156 -6.02 3.44 -13.85
C ALA A 156 -5.43 2.22 -14.59
N LEU A 157 -5.39 1.06 -13.93
CA LEU A 157 -4.91 -0.19 -14.54
C LEU A 157 -5.84 -0.66 -15.67
N ALA A 158 -7.16 -0.55 -15.50
CA ALA A 158 -8.13 -0.88 -16.54
C ALA A 158 -7.97 0.03 -17.77
N GLN A 159 -7.73 1.33 -17.57
CA GLN A 159 -7.44 2.27 -18.66
C GLN A 159 -6.14 1.96 -19.42
N MET A 160 -5.16 1.34 -18.74
CA MET A 160 -3.96 0.81 -19.38
C MET A 160 -4.20 -0.51 -20.15
N GLY A 161 -5.45 -1.00 -20.16
CA GLY A 161 -5.84 -2.23 -20.84
C GLY A 161 -5.41 -3.50 -20.11
N VAL A 162 -5.20 -3.42 -18.79
CA VAL A 162 -5.01 -4.57 -17.90
C VAL A 162 -6.39 -5.05 -17.44
N LYS A 163 -6.61 -6.38 -17.45
CA LYS A 163 -7.85 -6.95 -16.95
C LYS A 163 -7.79 -6.98 -15.41
N VAL A 164 -8.61 -6.18 -14.75
CA VAL A 164 -8.61 -6.08 -13.28
C VAL A 164 -9.91 -6.64 -12.73
N HIS A 165 -9.77 -7.53 -11.75
CA HIS A 165 -10.86 -8.11 -10.97
C HIS A 165 -10.70 -7.68 -9.51
N ILE A 166 -11.78 -7.28 -8.87
CA ILE A 166 -11.82 -6.92 -7.45
C ILE A 166 -12.78 -7.86 -6.76
N LEU A 167 -12.34 -8.53 -5.71
CA LEU A 167 -13.21 -9.22 -4.76
C LEU A 167 -13.43 -8.30 -3.56
N THR A 168 -14.68 -7.95 -3.30
CA THR A 168 -15.05 -7.03 -2.22
C THR A 168 -16.37 -7.42 -1.57
N ARG A 169 -16.69 -6.82 -0.41
CA ARG A 169 -17.88 -7.17 0.37
C ARG A 169 -19.14 -6.53 -0.18
N VAL A 170 -20.26 -7.25 -0.15
CA VAL A 170 -21.56 -6.74 -0.59
C VAL A 170 -22.28 -5.96 0.52
N PRO A 171 -23.09 -4.93 0.20
CA PRO A 171 -24.01 -4.28 1.16
C PRO A 171 -25.26 -5.10 1.53
N GLY A 172 -25.28 -6.41 1.26
CA GLY A 172 -26.45 -7.29 1.39
C GLY A 172 -26.06 -8.76 1.65
N ARG A 173 -26.93 -9.70 1.30
CA ARG A 173 -26.69 -11.14 1.53
C ARG A 173 -26.31 -11.94 0.29
N GLU A 174 -26.54 -11.41 -0.90
CA GLU A 174 -26.32 -12.14 -2.15
C GLU A 174 -25.05 -11.68 -2.85
N ALA A 175 -24.26 -12.65 -3.33
CA ALA A 175 -23.10 -12.39 -4.14
C ALA A 175 -23.53 -11.91 -5.54
N PHE A 176 -22.85 -10.93 -6.10
CA PHE A 176 -23.07 -10.54 -7.50
C PHE A 176 -21.81 -9.98 -8.13
N THR A 177 -21.75 -10.01 -9.46
CA THR A 177 -20.64 -9.43 -10.22
C THR A 177 -21.14 -8.27 -11.07
N THR A 178 -20.39 -7.18 -11.12
CA THR A 178 -20.66 -6.02 -11.98
C THR A 178 -19.37 -5.52 -12.61
N VAL A 179 -19.49 -4.77 -13.71
CA VAL A 179 -18.34 -4.14 -14.37
C VAL A 179 -18.53 -2.64 -14.34
N GLN A 180 -17.55 -1.92 -13.80
CA GLN A 180 -17.55 -0.46 -13.72
C GLN A 180 -16.23 0.06 -14.26
N GLU A 181 -16.28 0.98 -15.24
CA GLU A 181 -15.10 1.62 -15.83
C GLU A 181 -14.01 0.63 -16.31
N GLY A 182 -14.42 -0.56 -16.79
CA GLY A 182 -13.49 -1.60 -17.25
C GLY A 182 -12.91 -2.50 -16.15
N VAL A 183 -13.32 -2.30 -14.88
CA VAL A 183 -12.96 -3.12 -13.73
C VAL A 183 -14.09 -4.11 -13.42
N TYR A 184 -13.76 -5.39 -13.26
CA TYR A 184 -14.69 -6.42 -12.83
C TYR A 184 -14.76 -6.42 -11.31
N ILE A 185 -15.93 -6.26 -10.73
CA ILE A 185 -16.14 -6.20 -9.28
C ILE A 185 -17.04 -7.37 -8.89
N HIS A 186 -16.52 -8.23 -8.03
CA HIS A 186 -17.16 -9.40 -7.47
C HIS A 186 -17.50 -9.11 -6.02
N TYR A 187 -18.78 -8.89 -5.76
CA TYR A 187 -19.30 -8.68 -4.43
C TYR A 187 -19.59 -10.02 -3.76
N LEU A 188 -18.96 -10.25 -2.61
CA LEU A 188 -19.05 -11.46 -1.81
C LEU A 188 -20.05 -11.27 -0.67
N PRO A 189 -20.77 -12.34 -0.29
CA PRO A 189 -21.72 -12.30 0.79
C PRO A 189 -20.99 -12.16 2.13
N THR A 190 -21.68 -11.62 3.13
CA THR A 190 -21.19 -11.63 4.52
C THR A 190 -22.00 -12.66 5.31
N TYR A 191 -21.31 -13.49 6.11
CA TYR A 191 -21.96 -14.44 7.02
C TYR A 191 -22.48 -13.78 8.30
N GLN A 192 -22.22 -12.49 8.47
CA GLN A 192 -22.65 -11.72 9.63
C GLN A 192 -24.15 -11.40 9.54
N GLN A 193 -24.87 -11.58 10.65
CA GLN A 193 -26.24 -11.08 10.77
C GLN A 193 -26.22 -9.56 11.00
N PRO A 194 -27.10 -8.78 10.33
CA PRO A 194 -27.07 -7.30 10.39
C PRO A 194 -27.14 -6.70 11.80
N GLU A 195 -27.68 -7.45 12.76
CA GLU A 195 -27.98 -7.00 14.12
C GLU A 195 -27.00 -7.55 15.18
N VAL A 196 -26.04 -8.38 14.77
CA VAL A 196 -25.08 -9.00 15.67
C VAL A 196 -23.70 -8.41 15.40
N GLU A 197 -23.21 -7.61 16.35
CA GLU A 197 -21.83 -7.17 16.37
C GLU A 197 -20.94 -8.37 16.74
N ILE A 198 -20.00 -8.69 15.85
CA ILE A 198 -19.00 -9.74 16.08
C ILE A 198 -17.63 -9.10 16.23
N ASP A 199 -16.74 -9.74 16.98
CA ASP A 199 -15.38 -9.26 17.11
C ASP A 199 -14.62 -9.34 15.77
N PHE A 200 -13.57 -8.53 15.66
CA PHE A 200 -12.80 -8.37 14.43
C PHE A 200 -12.23 -9.70 13.90
N LEU A 201 -11.76 -10.61 14.75
CA LEU A 201 -11.17 -11.87 14.31
C LEU A 201 -12.24 -12.82 13.75
N SER A 202 -13.40 -12.88 14.40
CA SER A 202 -14.56 -13.61 13.89
C SER A 202 -15.01 -13.08 12.53
N TRP A 203 -14.98 -11.77 12.35
CA TRP A 203 -15.32 -11.14 11.07
C TRP A 203 -14.30 -11.46 9.96
N VAL A 204 -13.00 -11.37 10.25
CA VAL A 204 -11.92 -11.76 9.32
C VAL A 204 -12.08 -13.21 8.88
N LEU A 205 -12.35 -14.12 9.83
CA LEU A 205 -12.58 -15.53 9.53
C LEU A 205 -13.77 -15.73 8.59
N GLN A 206 -14.91 -15.09 8.88
CA GLN A 206 -16.10 -15.20 8.04
C GLN A 206 -15.87 -14.69 6.62
N PHE A 207 -15.17 -13.57 6.45
CA PHE A 207 -14.85 -13.07 5.11
C PHE A 207 -13.91 -14.01 4.34
N ASN A 208 -12.92 -14.59 5.02
CA ASN A 208 -12.04 -15.58 4.42
C ASN A 208 -12.79 -16.85 3.98
N LEU A 209 -13.79 -17.28 4.75
CA LEU A 209 -14.67 -18.38 4.36
C LEU A 209 -15.51 -18.01 3.13
N ALA A 210 -16.07 -16.80 3.07
CA ALA A 210 -16.88 -16.36 1.93
C ALA A 210 -16.04 -16.29 0.63
N LEU A 211 -14.77 -15.88 0.75
CA LEU A 211 -13.79 -15.93 -0.34
C LEU A 211 -13.52 -17.36 -0.80
N ALA A 212 -13.36 -18.30 0.13
CA ALA A 212 -13.11 -19.71 -0.18
C ALA A 212 -14.32 -20.36 -0.87
N ASP A 213 -15.51 -20.20 -0.32
CA ASP A 213 -16.75 -20.80 -0.84
C ASP A 213 -17.11 -20.28 -2.24
N TYR A 214 -16.88 -18.99 -2.51
CA TYR A 214 -17.10 -18.43 -3.84
C TYR A 214 -16.04 -18.88 -4.86
N GLY A 215 -14.87 -19.31 -4.38
CA GLY A 215 -13.79 -19.84 -5.21
C GLY A 215 -13.93 -21.32 -5.55
N GLU A 216 -14.82 -22.06 -4.89
CA GLU A 216 -15.05 -23.47 -5.19
C GLU A 216 -15.86 -23.61 -6.51
N PRO A 217 -15.41 -24.46 -7.45
CA PRO A 217 -16.22 -24.79 -8.62
C PRO A 217 -17.49 -25.55 -8.19
N PRO A 218 -18.62 -25.38 -8.91
CA PRO A 218 -19.87 -26.08 -8.61
C PRO A 218 -19.76 -27.60 -8.73
#